data_AF-A0A540KV12-F1
#
_entry.id   AF-A0A540KV12-F1
#
_cell.length_a   1.000
_cell.length_b   1.000
_cell.length_c   1.000
_cell.angle_alpha   90.00
_cell.angle_beta   90.00
_cell.angle_gamma   90.00
#
_symmetry.space_group_name_H-M   'P 1'
#
loop_
_entity.id
_entity.type
_entity.pdbx_description
1 polymer ?
#
loop_
_entity_poly.entity_id
_entity_poly.type
_entity_poly.pdbx_seq_one_letter_code
_entity_poly.pdbx_strand_id
1 'polypeptide(L)'
;MSSLRNAVSRRAHKERAQPESRKKFGLLEKHKDYVERAKAYHKKEETLRILKQKAFYRNPDEFNFKMIKTRTVNGVHKLESQANKYTPEELMLMKTQDIGYIFQKVQSEKKKIEKLTATLHSLDNRPSSRHVYFAEDREEAREIQSRSRSGKMPVSEDIPDHIKR
;
A
#
# COMPACT_ATOMS: atom_id res chain seq x y z
N MET A 1 -54.21 -27.09 -19.02
CA MET A 1 -53.45 -26.34 -18.00
C MET A 1 -53.73 -26.94 -16.63
N SER A 2 -52.71 -27.23 -15.82
CA SER A 2 -52.93 -27.86 -14.50
C SER A 2 -53.32 -26.80 -13.45
N SER A 3 -54.62 -26.69 -13.16
CA SER A 3 -55.24 -25.68 -12.28
C SER A 3 -54.91 -25.81 -10.78
N LEU A 4 -54.42 -26.97 -10.32
CA LEU A 4 -54.12 -27.24 -8.89
C LEU A 4 -52.62 -27.19 -8.54
N ARG A 5 -51.77 -26.64 -9.42
CA ARG A 5 -50.30 -26.64 -9.22
C ARG A 5 -49.81 -25.87 -7.99
N ASN A 6 -50.61 -24.92 -7.50
CA ASN A 6 -50.27 -24.03 -6.39
C ASN A 6 -50.97 -24.42 -5.07
N ALA A 7 -51.93 -25.35 -5.12
CA ALA A 7 -52.69 -25.79 -3.94
C ALA A 7 -51.87 -26.70 -3.00
N VAL A 8 -50.84 -27.37 -3.54
CA VAL A 8 -49.89 -28.19 -2.78
C VAL A 8 -48.47 -27.78 -3.17
N SER A 9 -47.69 -27.31 -2.21
CA SER A 9 -46.29 -26.94 -2.43
C SER A 9 -45.45 -28.17 -2.79
N ARG A 10 -44.68 -28.09 -3.88
CA ARG A 10 -43.74 -29.15 -4.27
C ARG A 10 -42.43 -28.97 -3.50
N ARG A 11 -41.88 -30.07 -3.00
CA ARG A 11 -40.58 -30.07 -2.34
C ARG A 11 -39.47 -29.66 -3.31
N ALA A 12 -38.67 -28.67 -2.93
CA ALA A 12 -37.44 -28.35 -3.66
C ALA A 12 -36.37 -29.41 -3.40
N HIS A 13 -35.77 -29.94 -4.47
CA HIS A 13 -34.63 -30.84 -4.38
C HIS A 13 -33.34 -30.02 -4.25
N LYS A 14 -32.59 -30.25 -3.17
CA LYS A 14 -31.31 -29.55 -2.93
C LYS A 14 -30.17 -30.23 -3.70
N GLU A 15 -29.23 -29.41 -4.18
CA GLU A 15 -28.01 -29.90 -4.83
C GLU A 15 -26.99 -30.42 -3.79
N ARG A 16 -26.18 -31.41 -4.16
CA ARG A 16 -25.10 -31.93 -3.31
C ARG A 16 -23.81 -31.12 -3.47
N ALA A 17 -23.08 -30.95 -2.37
CA ALA A 17 -21.75 -30.35 -2.35
C ALA A 17 -20.65 -31.27 -2.93
N GLN A 18 -19.45 -30.73 -3.12
CA GLN A 18 -18.25 -31.50 -3.47
C GLN A 18 -17.84 -32.39 -2.28
N PRO A 19 -17.44 -33.67 -2.49
CA PRO A 19 -16.90 -34.50 -1.41
C PRO A 19 -15.65 -33.89 -0.78
N GLU A 20 -15.51 -34.01 0.55
CA GLU A 20 -14.40 -33.39 1.31
C GLU A 20 -13.02 -33.83 0.80
N SER A 21 -12.85 -35.10 0.39
CA SER A 21 -11.59 -35.61 -0.18
C SER A 21 -11.17 -34.91 -1.48
N ARG A 22 -12.10 -34.29 -2.20
CA ARG A 22 -11.90 -33.59 -3.48
C ARG A 22 -12.07 -32.07 -3.37
N LYS A 23 -12.23 -31.53 -2.17
CA LYS A 23 -12.40 -30.09 -1.91
C LYS A 23 -11.25 -29.24 -2.47
N LYS A 24 -10.05 -29.82 -2.59
CA LYS A 24 -8.88 -29.19 -3.22
C LYS A 24 -9.10 -28.71 -4.67
N PHE A 25 -10.06 -29.31 -5.39
CA PHE A 25 -10.38 -28.96 -6.78
C PHE A 25 -11.45 -27.86 -6.89
N GLY A 26 -11.91 -27.31 -5.76
CA GLY A 26 -12.94 -26.29 -5.73
C GLY A 26 -14.36 -26.83 -5.91
N LEU A 27 -15.24 -25.96 -6.38
CA LEU A 27 -16.67 -26.24 -6.52
C LEU A 27 -16.94 -27.37 -7.52
N LEU A 28 -17.86 -28.27 -7.18
CA LEU A 28 -18.32 -29.31 -8.10
C LEU A 28 -19.32 -28.72 -9.09
N GLU A 29 -18.86 -28.44 -10.31
CA GLU A 29 -19.72 -27.96 -11.40
C GLU A 29 -20.93 -28.87 -11.61
N LYS A 30 -22.10 -28.25 -11.78
CA LYS A 30 -23.35 -28.90 -12.15
C LYS A 30 -23.70 -28.57 -13.59
N HIS A 31 -24.79 -29.17 -14.09
CA HIS A 31 -25.22 -28.97 -15.46
C HIS A 31 -25.46 -27.48 -15.81
N LYS A 32 -26.02 -26.70 -14.88
CA LYS A 32 -26.22 -25.25 -15.08
C LYS A 32 -24.89 -24.52 -15.33
N ASP A 33 -23.86 -24.83 -14.53
CA ASP A 33 -22.54 -24.21 -14.63
C ASP A 33 -21.84 -24.65 -15.93
N TYR A 34 -21.97 -25.93 -16.28
CA TYR A 34 -21.48 -26.47 -17.55
C TYR A 34 -22.12 -25.76 -18.76
N VAL A 35 -23.44 -25.55 -18.74
CA VAL A 35 -24.15 -24.88 -19.84
C VAL A 35 -23.66 -23.43 -20.00
N GLU A 36 -23.46 -22.71 -18.91
CA GLU A 36 -22.89 -21.35 -18.95
C GLU A 36 -21.46 -21.35 -19.49
N ARG A 37 -20.62 -22.27 -19.01
CA ARG A 37 -19.24 -22.45 -19.47
C ARG A 37 -19.16 -22.79 -20.97
N ALA A 38 -19.99 -23.72 -21.44
CA ALA A 38 -20.06 -24.13 -22.84
C ALA A 38 -20.53 -22.98 -23.74
N LYS A 39 -21.57 -22.24 -23.33
CA LYS A 39 -22.03 -21.05 -24.05
C LYS A 39 -20.93 -19.99 -24.16
N ALA A 40 -20.21 -19.72 -23.08
CA ALA A 40 -19.11 -18.77 -23.07
C ALA A 40 -17.95 -19.22 -23.98
N TYR A 41 -17.64 -20.52 -23.98
CA TYR A 41 -16.61 -21.10 -24.84
C TYR A 41 -16.95 -20.97 -26.33
N HIS A 42 -18.15 -21.42 -26.74
CA HIS A 42 -18.57 -21.32 -28.13
C HIS A 42 -18.67 -19.88 -28.63
N LYS A 43 -19.10 -18.94 -27.77
CA LYS A 43 -19.05 -17.51 -28.10
C LYS A 43 -17.62 -17.05 -28.41
N LYS A 44 -16.63 -17.47 -27.61
CA LYS A 44 -15.22 -17.15 -27.86
C LYS A 44 -14.73 -17.79 -29.16
N GLU A 45 -15.04 -19.05 -29.39
CA GLU A 45 -14.67 -19.73 -30.65
C GLU A 45 -15.24 -19.04 -31.88
N GLU A 46 -16.52 -18.67 -31.84
CA GLU A 46 -17.17 -17.96 -32.94
C GLU A 46 -16.53 -16.59 -33.18
N THR A 47 -16.23 -15.84 -32.12
CA THR A 47 -15.52 -14.55 -32.27
C THR A 47 -14.13 -14.72 -32.89
N LEU A 48 -13.38 -15.75 -32.48
CA LEU A 48 -12.07 -16.04 -33.07
C LEU A 48 -12.18 -16.45 -34.54
N ARG A 49 -13.21 -17.24 -34.90
CA ARG A 49 -13.48 -17.62 -36.29
C ARG A 49 -13.74 -16.38 -37.16
N ILE A 50 -14.57 -15.46 -36.68
CA ILE A 50 -14.88 -14.21 -37.39
C ILE A 50 -13.62 -13.33 -37.51
N LEU A 51 -12.82 -13.20 -36.44
CA LEU A 51 -11.57 -12.43 -36.48
C LEU A 51 -10.56 -13.02 -37.46
N LYS A 52 -10.41 -14.36 -37.50
CA LYS A 52 -9.56 -15.04 -38.49
C LYS A 52 -10.04 -14.78 -39.92
N GLN A 53 -11.35 -14.85 -40.16
CA GLN A 53 -11.92 -14.56 -41.47
C GLN A 53 -11.65 -13.12 -41.90
N LYS A 54 -11.86 -12.15 -41.00
CA LYS A 54 -11.54 -10.74 -41.25
C LYS A 54 -10.05 -10.51 -41.53
N ALA A 55 -9.17 -11.17 -40.80
CA ALA A 55 -7.73 -11.10 -41.01
C ALA A 55 -7.32 -11.70 -42.37
N PHE A 56 -7.96 -12.79 -42.80
CA PHE A 56 -7.71 -13.44 -44.09
C PHE A 56 -8.13 -12.55 -45.27
N TYR A 57 -9.30 -11.92 -45.19
CA TYR A 57 -9.82 -11.02 -46.22
C TYR A 57 -9.33 -9.57 -46.08
N ARG A 58 -8.26 -9.31 -45.33
CA ARG A 58 -7.73 -7.96 -45.14
C ARG A 58 -7.13 -7.44 -46.45
N ASN A 59 -7.52 -6.23 -46.87
CA ASN A 59 -6.88 -5.56 -48.00
C ASN A 59 -5.52 -4.98 -47.54
N PRO A 60 -4.39 -5.37 -48.16
CA PRO A 60 -3.07 -4.84 -47.78
C PRO A 60 -2.94 -3.33 -48.01
N ASP A 61 -3.68 -2.77 -48.98
CA ASP A 61 -3.62 -1.36 -49.38
C ASP A 61 -4.67 -0.50 -48.67
N GLU A 62 -5.33 -1.03 -47.63
CA GLU A 62 -6.33 -0.27 -46.87
C GLU A 62 -5.70 0.93 -46.16
N PHE A 63 -6.33 2.10 -46.29
CA PHE A 63 -5.92 3.31 -45.59
C PHE A 63 -7.08 3.94 -44.82
N ASN A 64 -6.85 4.18 -43.52
CA ASN A 64 -7.74 4.93 -42.65
C ASN A 64 -7.00 6.14 -42.08
N PHE A 65 -7.62 7.32 -42.03
CA PHE A 65 -7.00 8.54 -41.49
C PHE A 65 -6.48 8.40 -40.05
N LYS A 66 -7.05 7.46 -39.26
CA LYS A 66 -6.56 7.14 -37.91
C LYS A 66 -5.16 6.52 -37.90
N MET A 67 -4.71 5.92 -39.00
CA MET A 67 -3.37 5.35 -39.14
C MET A 67 -2.28 6.43 -39.13
N ILE A 68 -2.62 7.70 -39.40
CA ILE A 68 -1.67 8.83 -39.31
C ILE A 68 -1.29 9.09 -37.84
N LYS A 69 -2.24 8.99 -36.92
CA LYS A 69 -2.07 9.29 -35.49
C LYS A 69 -1.74 8.07 -34.63
N THR A 70 -1.87 6.86 -35.18
CA THR A 70 -1.73 5.62 -34.41
C THR A 70 -0.64 4.76 -35.01
N ARG A 71 0.05 4.01 -34.16
CA ARG A 71 1.20 3.18 -34.57
C ARG A 71 1.01 1.74 -34.17
N THR A 72 1.46 0.82 -35.03
CA THR A 72 1.54 -0.60 -34.69
C THR A 72 2.93 -0.88 -34.18
N VAL A 73 3.04 -1.37 -32.93
CA VAL A 73 4.32 -1.74 -32.31
C VAL A 73 4.29 -3.24 -32.03
N ASN A 74 5.23 -4.00 -32.62
CA ASN A 74 5.30 -5.45 -32.53
C ASN A 74 3.98 -6.15 -32.91
N GLY A 75 3.30 -5.67 -33.95
CA GLY A 75 2.03 -6.23 -34.42
C GLY A 75 0.79 -5.86 -33.58
N VAL A 76 0.94 -5.10 -32.49
CA VAL A 76 -0.18 -4.61 -31.68
C VAL A 76 -0.42 -3.14 -31.96
N HIS A 77 -1.67 -2.80 -32.30
CA HIS A 77 -2.11 -1.42 -32.47
C HIS A 77 -2.02 -0.68 -31.13
N LYS A 78 -1.20 0.38 -31.08
CA LYS A 78 -1.10 1.25 -29.92
C LYS A 78 -1.67 2.61 -30.28
N LEU A 79 -2.63 3.04 -29.46
CA LEU A 79 -3.06 4.43 -29.43
C LEU A 79 -1.87 5.30 -29.02
N GLU A 80 -1.83 6.52 -29.53
CA GLU A 80 -0.84 7.50 -29.13
C GLU A 80 -0.91 7.69 -27.62
N SER A 81 0.19 7.37 -26.92
CA SER A 81 0.25 7.54 -25.48
C SER A 81 0.22 9.03 -25.19
N GLN A 82 -0.72 9.45 -24.35
CA GLN A 82 -0.83 10.81 -23.80
C GLN A 82 0.36 11.22 -22.89
N ALA A 83 1.48 10.49 -22.96
CA ALA A 83 2.64 10.64 -22.08
C ALA A 83 3.43 11.92 -22.36
N ASN A 84 3.37 12.45 -23.59
CA ASN A 84 4.02 13.70 -23.97
C ASN A 84 2.98 14.81 -24.19
N LYS A 85 2.02 14.93 -23.29
CA LYS A 85 1.04 16.04 -23.33
C LYS A 85 1.67 17.39 -23.02
N TYR A 86 2.70 17.40 -22.16
CA TYR A 86 3.22 18.63 -21.58
C TYR A 86 4.43 19.15 -22.34
N THR A 87 4.48 20.46 -22.52
CA THR A 87 5.67 21.13 -23.04
C THR A 87 6.80 21.12 -21.99
N PRO A 88 8.07 21.31 -22.39
CA PRO A 88 9.17 21.42 -21.45
C PRO A 88 8.97 22.52 -20.40
N GLU A 89 8.32 23.63 -20.78
CA GLU A 89 8.00 24.75 -19.88
C GLU A 89 6.97 24.36 -18.82
N GLU A 90 5.90 23.67 -19.22
CA GLU A 90 4.89 23.15 -18.29
C GLU A 90 5.50 22.15 -17.30
N LEU A 91 6.38 21.26 -17.78
CA LEU A 91 7.10 20.32 -16.92
C LEU A 91 8.02 21.05 -15.92
N MET A 92 8.67 22.13 -16.34
CA MET A 92 9.52 22.94 -15.47
C MET A 92 8.70 23.67 -14.40
N LEU A 93 7.53 24.18 -14.77
CA LEU A 93 6.58 24.80 -13.84
C LEU A 93 6.11 23.79 -12.79
N MET A 94 5.69 22.58 -13.20
CA MET A 94 5.28 21.51 -12.28
C MET A 94 6.39 21.13 -11.30
N LYS A 95 7.62 20.94 -11.80
CA LYS A 95 8.79 20.65 -10.93
C LYS A 95 9.05 21.77 -9.92
N THR A 96 8.88 23.03 -10.34
CA THR A 96 9.04 24.18 -9.44
C THR A 96 7.98 24.18 -8.33
N GLN A 97 6.72 23.85 -8.67
CA GLN A 97 5.64 23.69 -7.70
C GLN A 97 5.94 22.55 -6.71
N ASP A 98 6.41 21.41 -7.20
CA ASP A 98 6.79 20.26 -6.35
C ASP A 98 7.91 20.61 -5.38
N ILE A 99 8.94 21.33 -5.84
CA ILE A 99 10.03 21.82 -4.99
C ILE A 99 9.48 22.74 -3.89
N GLY A 100 8.60 23.68 -4.24
CA GLY A 100 7.95 24.57 -3.28
C GLY A 100 7.14 23.81 -2.22
N TYR A 101 6.38 22.81 -2.64
CA TYR A 101 5.60 21.95 -1.75
C TYR A 101 6.50 21.15 -0.80
N ILE A 102 7.55 20.50 -1.31
CA ILE A 102 8.50 19.74 -0.50
C ILE A 102 9.18 20.67 0.51
N PHE A 103 9.60 21.86 0.08
CA PHE A 103 10.22 22.83 0.97
C PHE A 103 9.28 23.24 2.11
N GLN A 104 8.03 23.58 1.79
CA GLN A 104 7.01 23.90 2.79
C GLN A 104 6.81 22.74 3.77
N LYS A 105 6.74 21.50 3.27
CA LYS A 105 6.56 20.31 4.09
C LYS A 105 7.74 20.10 5.03
N VAL A 106 8.97 20.22 4.54
CA VAL A 106 10.19 20.12 5.35
C VAL A 106 10.19 21.17 6.46
N GLN A 107 9.83 22.43 6.17
CA GLN A 107 9.77 23.48 7.19
C GLN A 107 8.70 23.19 8.25
N SER A 108 7.54 22.64 7.84
CA SER A 108 6.48 22.28 8.78
C SER A 108 6.90 21.15 9.72
N GLU A 109 7.57 20.11 9.21
CA GLU A 109 8.06 19.00 10.02
C GLU A 109 9.22 19.45 10.92
N LYS A 110 10.12 20.30 10.44
CA LYS A 110 11.20 20.87 11.27
C LYS A 110 10.64 21.63 12.48
N LYS A 111 9.65 22.51 12.26
CA LYS A 111 8.96 23.22 13.36
C LYS A 111 8.23 22.28 14.31
N LYS A 112 7.69 21.17 13.80
CA LYS A 112 7.04 20.15 14.63
C LYS A 112 8.06 19.42 15.50
N ILE A 113 9.22 19.06 14.95
CA ILE A 113 10.34 18.48 15.69
C ILE A 113 10.79 19.46 16.79
N GLU A 114 11.03 20.72 16.45
CA GLU A 114 11.44 21.75 17.42
C GLU A 114 10.47 21.86 18.60
N LYS A 115 9.16 21.91 18.33
CA LYS A 115 8.12 21.93 19.38
C LYS A 115 8.16 20.67 20.25
N LEU A 116 8.24 19.49 19.64
CA LEU A 116 8.31 18.23 20.38
C LEU A 116 9.58 18.15 21.24
N THR A 117 10.74 18.54 20.69
CA THR A 117 12.00 18.59 21.43
C THR A 117 11.95 19.59 22.59
N ALA A 118 11.26 20.73 22.43
CA ALA A 118 11.12 21.71 23.49
C ALA A 118 10.21 21.22 24.63
N THR A 119 9.18 20.42 24.33
CA THR A 119 8.32 19.80 25.36
C THR A 119 8.96 18.61 26.05
N LEU A 120 9.93 17.96 25.40
CA LEU A 120 10.61 16.78 25.94
C LEU A 120 11.67 17.25 26.92
N HIS A 121 11.42 17.08 28.22
CA HIS A 121 12.48 17.26 29.23
C HIS A 121 13.59 16.27 28.88
N SER A 122 14.82 16.74 28.62
CA SER A 122 15.98 15.96 28.16
C SER A 122 16.30 14.69 28.99
N LEU A 123 15.45 13.66 28.95
CA LEU A 123 15.56 12.46 29.79
C LEU A 123 16.78 11.62 29.38
N ASP A 124 17.13 11.62 28.08
CA ASP A 124 18.23 10.82 27.53
C ASP A 124 19.54 11.59 27.34
N ASN A 125 19.50 12.93 27.24
CA ASN A 125 20.70 13.76 27.20
C ASN A 125 21.14 14.07 28.63
N ARG A 126 21.73 13.09 29.33
CA ARG A 126 22.47 13.38 30.56
C ARG A 126 23.52 14.43 30.20
N PRO A 127 23.43 15.68 30.70
CA PRO A 127 24.48 16.64 30.44
C PRO A 127 25.78 16.03 30.97
N SER A 128 26.80 15.91 30.13
CA SER A 128 28.17 15.64 30.57
C SER A 128 28.69 16.89 31.28
N SER A 129 28.02 17.28 32.37
CA SER A 129 28.46 18.38 33.21
C SER A 129 29.65 17.87 34.01
N ARG A 130 30.82 18.45 33.77
CA ARG A 130 31.97 18.27 34.64
C ARG A 130 31.67 18.95 35.97
N HIS A 131 31.16 18.19 36.93
CA HIS A 131 30.97 18.67 38.29
C HIS A 131 32.32 18.74 39.00
N VAL A 132 32.79 19.95 39.30
CA VAL A 132 34.05 20.20 40.01
C VAL A 132 33.74 20.42 41.49
N TYR A 133 34.42 19.67 42.36
CA TYR A 133 34.33 19.83 43.80
C TYR A 133 35.59 20.52 44.31
N PHE A 134 35.43 21.49 45.22
CA PHE A 134 36.53 22.14 45.93
C PHE A 134 36.58 21.57 47.35
N ALA A 135 37.78 21.37 47.88
CA ALA A 135 38.03 20.88 49.22
C ALA A 135 39.04 21.82 49.91
N GLU A 136 38.83 22.10 51.18
CA GLU A 136 39.72 22.96 51.97
C GLU A 136 40.98 22.18 52.39
N ASP A 137 40.83 20.88 52.66
CA ASP A 137 41.92 20.01 53.13
C ASP A 137 42.10 18.73 52.30
N ARG A 138 43.30 18.13 52.39
CA ARG A 138 43.65 16.89 51.68
C ARG A 138 42.83 15.68 52.15
N GLU A 139 42.38 15.69 53.40
CA GLU A 139 41.54 14.63 53.96
C GLU A 139 40.12 14.72 53.40
N GLU A 140 39.56 15.94 53.35
CA GLU A 140 38.25 16.22 52.75
C GLU A 140 38.22 15.88 51.25
N ALA A 141 39.28 16.19 50.51
CA ALA A 141 39.41 15.83 49.10
C ALA A 141 39.32 14.31 48.85
N ARG A 142 39.92 13.50 49.73
CA ARG A 142 39.86 12.03 49.65
C ARG A 142 38.47 11.50 49.97
N GLU A 143 37.76 12.13 50.89
CA GLU A 143 36.38 11.76 51.25
C GLU A 143 35.38 12.09 50.13
N ILE A 144 35.50 13.27 49.50
CA ILE A 144 34.66 13.64 48.35
C ILE A 144 34.91 12.69 47.16
N GLN A 145 36.17 12.29 46.95
CA GLN A 145 36.52 11.33 45.90
C GLN A 145 35.99 9.91 46.18
N SER A 146 35.94 9.48 47.44
CA SER A 146 35.39 8.17 47.80
C SER A 146 33.86 8.15 47.67
N ARG A 147 33.17 9.20 48.11
CA ARG A 147 31.71 9.37 47.99
C ARG A 147 31.25 9.45 46.53
N SER A 148 31.99 10.14 45.66
CA SER A 148 31.66 10.21 44.23
C SER A 148 31.84 8.89 43.48
N ARG A 149 32.76 8.02 43.93
CA ARG A 149 32.94 6.66 43.35
C ARG A 149 31.86 5.68 43.80
N SER A 150 31.31 5.84 45.01
CA SER A 150 30.08 5.16 45.41
C SER A 150 28.89 5.86 44.77
N GLY A 151 28.50 5.49 43.56
CA GLY A 151 27.38 6.06 42.81
C GLY A 151 25.99 5.84 43.43
N LYS A 152 25.83 6.03 44.74
CA LYS A 152 24.56 6.12 45.44
C LYS A 152 24.29 7.59 45.75
N MET A 153 23.64 8.27 44.81
CA MET A 153 22.79 9.39 45.19
C MET A 153 21.76 8.84 46.19
N PRO A 154 21.41 9.57 47.27
CA PRO A 154 20.27 9.17 48.09
C PRO A 154 19.05 9.17 47.17
N VAL A 155 18.57 7.96 46.85
CA VAL A 155 17.26 7.79 46.21
C VAL A 155 16.28 8.39 47.19
N SER A 156 15.52 9.40 46.78
CA SER A 156 14.39 9.88 47.57
C SER A 156 13.47 8.69 47.82
N GLU A 157 13.49 8.15 49.03
CA GLU A 157 12.49 7.25 49.54
C GLU A 157 11.20 8.08 49.63
N ASP A 158 10.42 8.08 48.54
CA ASP A 158 8.96 8.26 48.50
C ASP A 158 8.50 8.50 47.05
N ILE A 159 8.62 7.46 46.21
CA ILE A 159 7.87 7.38 44.95
C ILE A 159 7.04 6.10 44.99
N PRO A 160 5.69 6.20 45.08
CA PRO A 160 4.82 5.03 45.15
C PRO A 160 4.91 4.18 43.87
N ASP A 161 4.92 2.85 44.05
CA ASP A 161 5.33 1.87 43.04
C ASP A 161 4.53 1.90 41.72
N HIS A 162 3.32 2.46 41.71
CA HIS A 162 2.52 2.63 40.50
C HIS A 162 3.08 3.59 39.44
N ILE A 163 4.11 4.39 39.77
CA ILE A 163 4.74 5.35 38.85
C ILE A 163 6.11 4.83 38.34
N LYS A 164 6.64 3.75 38.91
CA LYS A 164 7.88 3.13 38.41
C LYS A 164 7.55 2.27 37.18
N ARG A 165 8.17 2.58 36.05
CA ARG A 165 8.02 1.87 34.78
C ARG A 165 9.28 1.09 34.44
#